data_AF-A6KY81-F1
#
_entry.id   AF-A6KY81-F1
#
_cell.length_a   1.000
_cell.length_b   1.000
_cell.length_c   1.000
_cell.angle_alpha   90.00
_cell.angle_beta   90.00
_cell.angle_gamma   90.00
#
_symmetry.space_group_name_H-M   'P 1'
#
loop_
_entity.id
_entity.type
_entity.pdbx_description
1 polymer ?
#
loop_
_entity_poly.entity_id
_entity_poly.type
_entity_poly.pdbx_seq_one_letter_code
_entity_poly.pdbx_strand_id
1 'polypeptide(L)'
;MPNAIFFYRIQRWLYLHHIPFLPKLIQLLIFLIYNTKITADSKIGKGSYFVCKGISTVLIPGTEIGENCVLGLRFSTVRKFPYKNVPKIGNNVFIGPNVVICGPVEIGDNCIVAANSFVDKSLRGG
;
A
#
# COMPACT_ATOMS: atom_id res chain seq x y z
N MET A 1 -16.23 -3.61 -12.01
CA MET A 1 -14.86 -3.04 -11.92
C MET A 1 -14.04 -3.89 -10.98
N PRO A 2 -12.87 -4.41 -11.41
CA PRO A 2 -11.94 -5.16 -10.56
C PRO A 2 -11.44 -4.33 -9.37
N ASN A 3 -10.76 -4.96 -8.42
CA ASN A 3 -10.06 -4.27 -7.35
C ASN A 3 -8.70 -3.74 -7.87
N ALA A 4 -8.24 -2.57 -7.43
CA ALA A 4 -6.94 -2.02 -7.83
C ALA A 4 -5.78 -3.00 -7.60
N ILE A 5 -5.90 -3.91 -6.62
CA ILE A 5 -4.90 -4.93 -6.39
C ILE A 5 -4.70 -5.86 -7.59
N PHE A 6 -5.76 -6.17 -8.35
CA PHE A 6 -5.66 -7.03 -9.54
C PHE A 6 -4.71 -6.43 -10.58
N PHE A 7 -4.92 -5.16 -10.92
CA PHE A 7 -4.05 -4.44 -11.85
C PHE A 7 -2.64 -4.28 -11.28
N TYR A 8 -2.51 -4.00 -9.99
CA TYR A 8 -1.22 -3.96 -9.32
C TYR A 8 -0.46 -5.30 -9.39
N ARG A 9 -1.13 -6.46 -9.28
CA ARG A 9 -0.46 -7.77 -9.43
C ARG A 9 0.14 -7.94 -10.82
N ILE A 10 -0.58 -7.51 -11.86
CA ILE A 10 -0.09 -7.53 -13.24
C ILE A 10 1.09 -6.55 -13.38
N GLN A 11 0.95 -5.32 -12.88
CA GLN A 11 2.01 -4.32 -12.85
C GLN A 11 3.28 -4.83 -12.16
N ARG A 12 3.14 -5.49 -10.99
CA ARG A 12 4.24 -6.08 -10.23
C ARG A 12 4.90 -7.22 -10.99
N TRP A 13 4.12 -8.11 -11.59
CA TRP A 13 4.64 -9.21 -12.39
C TRP A 13 5.48 -8.70 -13.56
N LEU A 14 4.97 -7.74 -14.32
CA LEU A 14 5.70 -7.10 -15.43
C LEU A 14 6.99 -6.42 -14.97
N TYR A 15 6.95 -5.77 -13.80
CA TYR A 15 8.13 -5.14 -13.20
C TYR A 15 9.20 -6.16 -12.81
N LEU A 16 8.81 -7.31 -12.25
CA LEU A 16 9.72 -8.39 -11.90
C LEU A 16 10.33 -9.09 -13.13
N HIS A 17 9.62 -9.11 -14.25
CA HIS A 17 10.13 -9.61 -15.54
C HIS A 17 10.94 -8.58 -16.33
N HIS A 18 11.30 -7.44 -15.72
CA HIS A 18 12.10 -6.38 -16.33
C HIS A 18 11.53 -5.81 -17.63
N ILE A 19 10.20 -5.86 -17.82
CA ILE A 19 9.55 -5.30 -19.01
C ILE A 19 9.53 -3.77 -18.88
N PRO A 20 10.17 -3.02 -19.80
CA PRO A 20 10.15 -1.57 -19.75
C PRO A 20 8.76 -1.04 -20.09
N PHE A 21 8.44 0.17 -19.62
CA PHE A 21 7.25 0.98 -19.98
C PHE A 21 5.88 0.42 -19.53
N LEU A 22 5.59 -0.87 -19.73
CA LEU A 22 4.28 -1.46 -19.49
C LEU A 22 3.79 -1.35 -18.03
N PRO A 23 4.64 -1.52 -16.98
CA PRO A 23 4.23 -1.25 -15.60
C PRO A 23 3.76 0.20 -15.37
N LYS A 24 4.38 1.18 -16.05
CA LYS A 24 4.00 2.59 -15.92
C LYS A 24 2.65 2.87 -16.60
N LEU A 25 2.35 2.19 -17.71
CA LEU A 25 1.05 2.29 -18.37
C LEU A 25 -0.07 1.75 -17.47
N ILE A 26 0.14 0.59 -16.84
CA ILE A 26 -0.83 0.04 -15.88
C ILE A 26 -0.99 0.96 -14.66
N GLN A 27 0.11 1.53 -14.16
CA GLN A 27 0.05 2.50 -13.08
C GLN A 27 -0.80 3.73 -13.47
N LEU A 28 -0.66 4.23 -14.69
CA LEU A 28 -1.49 5.33 -15.21
C LEU A 28 -2.97 4.92 -15.28
N LEU A 29 -3.28 3.70 -15.71
CA LEU A 29 -4.66 3.19 -15.71
C LEU A 29 -5.25 3.10 -14.30
N ILE A 30 -4.48 2.60 -13.32
CA ILE A 30 -4.90 2.56 -11.91
C ILE A 30 -5.16 3.99 -11.39
N PHE A 31 -4.30 4.93 -11.76
CA PHE A 31 -4.46 6.33 -11.40
C PHE A 31 -5.73 6.93 -12.00
N LEU A 32 -6.01 6.70 -13.29
CA LEU A 32 -7.20 7.24 -13.95
C LEU A 32 -8.52 6.63 -13.42
N ILE A 33 -8.54 5.32 -13.13
CA ILE A 33 -9.77 4.62 -12.72
C ILE A 33 -10.06 4.81 -11.22
N TYR A 34 -9.03 4.76 -10.37
CA TYR A 34 -9.19 4.72 -8.91
C TYR A 34 -8.62 5.95 -8.20
N ASN A 35 -8.07 6.93 -8.93
CA ASN A 35 -7.31 8.05 -8.35
C ASN A 35 -6.23 7.57 -7.36
N THR A 36 -5.63 6.42 -7.67
CA THR A 36 -4.76 5.68 -6.75
C THR A 36 -3.37 5.57 -7.33
N LYS A 37 -2.36 5.77 -6.49
CA LYS A 37 -0.97 5.64 -6.90
C LYS A 37 -0.33 4.50 -6.13
N ILE A 38 -0.17 3.36 -6.81
CA ILE A 38 0.57 2.21 -6.32
C ILE A 38 1.78 2.01 -7.22
N THR A 39 2.96 1.89 -6.63
CA THR A 39 4.21 1.70 -7.36
C THR A 39 4.48 0.22 -7.55
N ALA A 40 5.15 -0.14 -8.66
CA ALA A 40 5.38 -1.54 -8.98
C ALA A 40 6.40 -2.19 -8.03
N ASP A 41 7.31 -1.38 -7.49
CA ASP A 41 8.31 -1.72 -6.50
C ASP A 41 7.73 -1.96 -5.09
N SER A 42 6.55 -1.42 -4.76
CA SER A 42 5.84 -1.72 -3.51
C SER A 42 5.53 -3.20 -3.44
N LYS A 43 5.73 -3.85 -2.28
CA LYS A 43 5.43 -5.27 -2.06
C LYS A 43 4.12 -5.37 -1.28
N ILE A 44 3.19 -6.20 -1.76
CA ILE A 44 1.92 -6.47 -1.07
C ILE A 44 1.76 -7.98 -0.97
N GLY A 45 1.59 -8.53 0.22
CA GLY A 45 1.44 -9.96 0.48
C GLY A 45 0.14 -10.53 -0.09
N LYS A 46 0.06 -11.86 -0.20
CA LYS A 46 -1.16 -12.56 -0.69
C LYS A 46 -2.31 -12.38 0.29
N GLY A 47 -3.55 -12.51 -0.19
CA GLY A 47 -4.76 -12.35 0.62
C GLY A 47 -5.11 -10.90 1.01
N SER A 48 -4.16 -9.97 0.93
CA SER A 48 -4.41 -8.55 1.17
C SER A 48 -5.32 -7.95 0.08
N TYR A 49 -6.20 -7.03 0.44
CA TYR A 49 -7.11 -6.40 -0.52
C TYR A 49 -7.45 -4.96 -0.12
N PHE A 50 -7.84 -4.14 -1.10
CA PHE A 50 -8.30 -2.79 -0.84
C PHE A 50 -9.83 -2.73 -0.68
N VAL A 51 -10.29 -2.06 0.36
CA VAL A 51 -11.69 -1.74 0.61
C VAL A 51 -12.17 -0.72 -0.42
N CYS A 52 -13.44 -0.79 -0.82
CA CYS A 52 -14.02 0.07 -1.87
C CYS A 52 -13.18 0.11 -3.16
N LYS A 53 -12.58 -1.04 -3.53
CA LYS A 53 -11.71 -1.23 -4.71
C LYS A 53 -10.39 -0.44 -4.68
N GLY A 54 -10.07 0.22 -3.57
CA GLY A 54 -8.81 0.94 -3.36
C GLY A 54 -8.79 2.40 -3.73
N ILE A 55 -9.96 3.03 -3.91
CA ILE A 55 -10.05 4.44 -4.30
C ILE A 55 -9.20 5.37 -3.42
N SER A 56 -8.51 6.31 -4.08
CA SER A 56 -7.69 7.36 -3.48
C SER A 56 -6.56 6.89 -2.56
N THR A 57 -6.06 5.66 -2.75
CA THR A 57 -4.94 5.13 -1.98
C THR A 57 -3.60 5.62 -2.54
N VAL A 58 -2.63 5.91 -1.67
CA VAL A 58 -1.29 6.34 -2.11
C VAL A 58 -0.19 5.56 -1.40
N LEU A 59 0.58 4.78 -2.17
CA LEU A 59 1.77 4.09 -1.69
C LEU A 59 3.04 4.76 -2.22
N ILE A 60 3.99 5.05 -1.33
CA ILE A 60 5.31 5.53 -1.75
C ILE A 60 6.13 4.38 -2.34
N PRO A 61 7.10 4.69 -3.22
CA PRO A 61 7.98 3.67 -3.74
C PRO A 61 8.73 2.92 -2.63
N GLY A 62 8.66 1.59 -2.65
CA GLY A 62 9.29 0.67 -1.71
C GLY A 62 8.42 0.21 -0.53
N THR A 63 7.20 0.70 -0.35
CA THR A 63 6.33 0.28 0.76
C THR A 63 6.15 -1.24 0.78
N GLU A 64 6.27 -1.85 1.96
CA GLU A 64 6.06 -3.28 2.17
C GLU A 64 4.79 -3.51 2.99
N ILE A 65 3.91 -4.36 2.49
CA ILE A 65 2.67 -4.79 3.13
C ILE A 65 2.66 -6.32 3.17
N GLY A 66 2.41 -6.88 4.35
CA GLY A 66 2.30 -8.31 4.59
C GLY A 66 1.04 -8.95 3.99
N GLU A 67 0.75 -10.15 4.46
CA GLU A 67 -0.34 -11.00 3.98
C GLU A 67 -1.65 -10.74 4.73
N ASN A 68 -2.78 -11.05 4.09
CA ASN A 68 -4.14 -10.95 4.65
C ASN A 68 -4.49 -9.59 5.28
N CYS A 69 -3.94 -8.50 4.74
CA CYS A 69 -4.19 -7.16 5.24
C CYS A 69 -5.45 -6.56 4.62
N VAL A 70 -6.24 -5.87 5.43
CA VAL A 70 -7.40 -5.10 4.98
C VAL A 70 -6.99 -3.65 4.84
N LEU A 71 -6.94 -3.16 3.60
CA LEU A 71 -6.45 -1.82 3.29
C LEU A 71 -7.62 -0.86 3.07
N GLY A 72 -7.86 0.04 4.03
CA GLY A 72 -8.95 0.99 4.02
C GLY A 72 -8.91 1.99 2.87
N LEU A 73 -10.04 2.65 2.59
CA LEU A 73 -10.11 3.70 1.57
C LEU A 73 -9.20 4.89 1.95
N ARG A 74 -8.61 5.58 0.96
CA ARG A 74 -7.76 6.77 1.19
C ARG A 74 -6.59 6.57 2.17
N PHE A 75 -6.12 5.35 2.41
CA PHE A 75 -4.92 5.20 3.23
C PHE A 75 -3.69 5.63 2.43
N SER A 76 -2.72 6.20 3.13
CA SER A 76 -1.49 6.66 2.50
C SER A 76 -0.27 6.31 3.32
N THR A 77 0.79 5.94 2.62
CA THR A 77 2.14 5.84 3.20
C THR A 77 2.96 7.02 2.70
N VAL A 78 3.66 7.70 3.58
CA VAL A 78 4.46 8.90 3.26
C VAL A 78 5.85 8.82 3.89
N ARG A 79 6.82 9.49 3.26
CA ARG A 79 8.19 9.59 3.80
C ARG A 79 8.23 10.71 4.85
N LYS A 80 8.92 10.46 5.96
CA LYS A 80 9.17 11.46 7.01
C LYS A 80 10.59 11.98 6.85
N PHE A 81 10.76 13.27 6.53
CA PHE A 81 12.09 13.88 6.49
C PHE A 81 12.76 13.82 7.89
N PRO A 82 14.08 13.52 8.00
CA PRO A 82 15.08 13.29 6.95
C PRO A 82 15.22 11.82 6.51
N TYR A 83 14.33 10.94 6.96
CA TYR A 83 14.43 9.49 6.73
C TYR A 83 14.13 9.11 5.28
N LYS A 84 14.99 8.25 4.72
CA LYS A 84 14.83 7.66 3.38
C LYS A 84 14.12 6.30 3.40
N ASN A 85 13.88 5.75 4.58
CA ASN A 85 13.22 4.47 4.73
C ASN A 85 11.70 4.64 4.62
N VAL A 86 11.02 3.55 4.31
CA VAL A 86 9.58 3.50 3.99
C VAL A 86 8.84 2.67 5.05
N PRO A 87 7.51 2.85 5.21
CA PRO A 87 6.75 2.04 6.12
C PRO A 87 6.76 0.57 5.74
N LYS A 88 6.78 -0.29 6.78
CA LYS A 88 6.56 -1.73 6.66
C LYS A 88 5.34 -2.11 7.48
N ILE A 89 4.43 -2.85 6.86
CA ILE A 89 3.20 -3.34 7.47
C ILE A 89 3.28 -4.86 7.52
N GLY A 90 3.06 -5.42 8.71
CA GLY A 90 3.05 -6.85 8.98
C GLY A 90 1.84 -7.59 8.37
N ASN A 91 1.57 -8.78 8.89
CA ASN A 91 0.51 -9.67 8.44
C ASN A 91 -0.78 -9.46 9.24
N ASN A 92 -1.93 -9.78 8.64
CA ASN A 92 -3.27 -9.69 9.25
C ASN A 92 -3.57 -8.29 9.82
N VAL A 93 -3.01 -7.24 9.22
CA VAL A 93 -3.22 -5.86 9.68
C VAL A 93 -4.50 -5.29 9.09
N PHE A 94 -5.33 -4.70 9.94
CA PHE A 94 -6.45 -3.86 9.50
C PHE A 94 -6.02 -2.41 9.48
N ILE A 95 -6.09 -1.77 8.31
CA ILE A 95 -5.85 -0.34 8.14
C ILE A 95 -7.20 0.34 7.89
N GLY A 96 -7.62 1.19 8.82
CA GLY A 96 -8.83 1.96 8.71
C GLY A 96 -8.82 2.97 7.55
N PRO A 97 -10.00 3.52 7.21
CA PRO A 97 -10.10 4.55 6.19
C PRO A 97 -9.35 5.83 6.60
N ASN A 98 -8.75 6.51 5.62
CA ASN A 98 -8.07 7.79 5.78
C ASN A 98 -6.89 7.78 6.78
N VAL A 99 -6.22 6.65 6.92
CA VAL A 99 -5.01 6.53 7.73
C VAL A 99 -3.80 7.08 6.98
N VAL A 100 -2.91 7.78 7.70
CA VAL A 100 -1.62 8.23 7.18
C VAL A 100 -0.50 7.55 7.97
N ILE A 101 0.35 6.80 7.29
CA ILE A 101 1.50 6.11 7.87
C ILE A 101 2.76 6.84 7.42
N CYS A 102 3.42 7.52 8.33
CA CYS A 102 4.47 8.50 8.03
C CYS A 102 5.84 8.08 8.58
N GLY A 103 6.79 7.84 7.68
CA GLY A 103 8.17 7.58 8.02
C GLY A 103 8.54 6.09 8.06
N PRO A 104 9.71 5.77 8.61
CA PRO A 104 10.21 4.40 8.68
C PRO A 104 9.57 3.63 9.84
N VAL A 105 8.24 3.58 9.84
CA VAL A 105 7.46 2.92 10.87
C VAL A 105 7.22 1.46 10.50
N GLU A 106 7.30 0.60 11.50
CA GLU A 106 6.97 -0.81 11.37
C GLU A 106 5.67 -1.06 12.13
N ILE A 107 4.65 -1.56 11.42
CA ILE A 107 3.40 -2.00 12.01
C ILE A 107 3.50 -3.51 12.15
N GLY A 108 3.46 -4.01 13.38
CA GLY A 108 3.52 -5.45 13.65
C GLY A 108 2.30 -6.22 13.13
N ASP A 109 2.38 -7.53 13.24
CA ASP A 109 1.32 -8.44 12.83
C ASP A 109 0.07 -8.27 13.72
N ASN A 110 -1.11 -8.56 13.16
CA ASN A 110 -2.42 -8.51 13.82
C ASN A 110 -2.82 -7.12 14.36
N CYS A 111 -2.10 -6.05 14.00
CA CYS A 111 -2.47 -4.70 14.42
C CYS A 111 -3.76 -4.21 13.76
N ILE A 112 -4.51 -3.39 14.50
CA ILE A 112 -5.65 -2.63 14.00
C ILE A 112 -5.31 -1.15 14.08
N VAL A 113 -5.24 -0.48 12.94
CA VAL A 113 -5.07 0.97 12.84
C VAL A 113 -6.43 1.60 12.59
N ALA A 114 -6.93 2.36 13.56
CA ALA A 114 -8.24 2.99 13.48
C ALA A 114 -8.32 4.04 12.37
N ALA A 115 -9.54 4.33 11.90
CA ALA A 115 -9.82 5.36 10.91
C ALA A 115 -9.22 6.73 11.30
N ASN A 116 -8.78 7.52 10.32
CA ASN A 116 -8.19 8.86 10.51
C ASN A 116 -6.92 8.92 11.39
N SER A 117 -6.31 7.79 11.71
CA SER A 117 -5.08 7.77 12.52
C SER A 117 -3.88 8.30 11.73
N PHE A 118 -3.02 9.05 12.42
CA PHE A 118 -1.68 9.40 11.97
C PHE A 118 -0.66 8.55 12.72
N VAL A 119 0.05 7.67 12.00
CA VAL A 119 1.02 6.74 12.58
C VAL A 119 2.42 7.20 12.21
N ASP A 120 3.16 7.71 13.19
CA ASP A 120 4.55 8.18 13.02
C ASP A 120 5.56 7.47 13.93
N LYS A 121 5.09 6.47 14.69
CA LYS A 121 5.86 5.56 15.52
C LYS A 121 5.46 4.12 15.22
N SER A 122 6.42 3.20 15.32
CA SER A 122 6.17 1.77 15.13
C SER A 122 5.19 1.22 16.16
N LEU A 123 4.35 0.28 15.72
CA LEU A 123 3.36 -0.42 16.54
C LEU A 123 3.81 -1.86 16.74
N ARG A 124 3.75 -2.37 17.97
CA ARG A 124 4.02 -3.78 18.25
C ARG A 124 2.77 -4.61 17.93
N GLY A 125 2.98 -5.79 17.34
CA GLY A 125 1.92 -6.73 17.04
C GLY A 125 1.28 -7.32 18.30
N GLY A 126 0.04 -7.77 18.19
CA GLY A 126 -0.77 -8.29 19.29
C GLY A 126 -1.90 -9.18 18.82
#